data_AF-A0A1Q9XXW6-F1
#
_entry.id   AF-A0A1Q9XXW6-F1
#
_cell.length_a   1.000
_cell.length_b   1.000
_cell.length_c   1.000
_cell.angle_alpha   90.00
_cell.angle_beta   90.00
_cell.angle_gamma   90.00
#
_symmetry.space_group_name_H-M   'P 1'
#
loop_
_entity.id
_entity.type
_entity.pdbx_description
1 polymer ?
#
loop_
_entity_poly.entity_id
_entity_poly.type
_entity_poly.pdbx_seq_one_letter_code
_entity_poly.pdbx_strand_id
1 'polypeptide(L)'
;MALDHGVLNIPLSKRGNIDAEIDRYKATEAANKKKAHKAFKVERDELRAAAKAAVSELPDDWFAWHAKRLGVTKAKLRSHVKSEAHWNSGNALKMIRGASDLYRAHLAKADKPEA
;
A
#
# COMPACT_ATOMS: atom_id res chain seq x y z
N MET A 1 -20.04 -10.82 38.52
CA MET A 1 -21.27 -11.14 37.78
C MET A 1 -21.28 -12.63 37.52
N ALA A 2 -22.19 -13.38 38.15
CA ALA A 2 -22.30 -14.82 37.97
C ALA A 2 -22.79 -15.10 36.54
N LEU A 3 -22.03 -15.88 35.78
CA LEU A 3 -22.49 -16.37 34.49
C LEU A 3 -23.68 -17.28 34.76
N ASP A 4 -24.86 -16.92 34.25
CA ASP A 4 -26.06 -17.74 34.39
C ASP A 4 -25.86 -19.05 33.61
N HIS A 5 -25.41 -20.07 34.33
CA HIS A 5 -25.15 -21.40 33.80
C HIS A 5 -26.45 -22.14 33.40
N GLY A 6 -27.63 -21.58 33.69
CA GLY A 6 -28.93 -22.16 33.36
C GLY A 6 -29.20 -22.22 31.85
N VAL A 7 -28.71 -21.25 31.07
CA VAL A 7 -28.90 -21.21 29.61
C VAL A 7 -28.02 -22.26 28.90
N LEU A 8 -26.89 -22.64 29.51
CA LEU A 8 -25.91 -23.54 28.90
C LEU A 8 -26.28 -25.03 29.02
N ASN A 9 -27.34 -25.37 29.77
CA ASN A 9 -27.81 -26.76 29.98
C ASN A 9 -29.16 -27.08 29.30
N ILE A 10 -29.71 -26.13 28.54
CA ILE A 10 -30.97 -26.35 27.78
C ILE A 10 -30.62 -27.04 26.45
N PRO A 11 -31.39 -28.02 25.93
CA PRO A 11 -31.12 -28.58 24.60
C PRO A 11 -31.11 -27.47 23.54
N LEU A 12 -30.23 -27.53 22.55
CA LEU A 12 -30.07 -26.48 21.52
C LEU A 12 -31.41 -26.10 20.87
N SER A 13 -32.31 -27.08 20.69
CA SER A 13 -33.68 -26.94 20.18
C SER A 13 -34.64 -26.12 21.06
N LYS A 14 -34.29 -25.85 22.31
CA LYS A 14 -35.11 -25.12 23.30
C LYS A 14 -34.51 -23.76 23.69
N ARG A 15 -33.33 -23.42 23.18
CA ARG A 15 -32.63 -22.14 23.47
C ARG A 15 -33.06 -20.96 22.59
N GLY A 16 -34.11 -21.12 21.78
CA GLY A 16 -34.59 -20.08 20.87
C GLY A 16 -33.87 -20.09 19.52
N ASN A 17 -34.03 -19.01 18.76
CA ASN A 17 -33.64 -18.90 17.35
C ASN A 17 -32.14 -18.56 17.17
N ILE A 18 -31.26 -19.34 17.79
CA ILE A 18 -29.80 -19.14 17.80
C ILE A 18 -29.24 -19.11 16.37
N ASP A 19 -29.77 -19.94 15.48
CA ASP A 19 -29.34 -19.97 14.07
C ASP A 19 -29.57 -18.62 13.38
N ALA A 20 -30.71 -17.97 13.64
CA ALA A 20 -30.99 -16.64 13.11
C ALA A 20 -30.06 -15.56 13.69
N GLU A 21 -29.60 -15.70 14.93
CA GLU A 21 -28.63 -14.79 15.54
C GLU A 21 -27.21 -15.00 14.96
N ILE A 22 -26.80 -16.26 14.77
CA ILE A 22 -25.54 -16.63 14.11
C ILE A 22 -25.52 -16.12 12.67
N ASP A 23 -26.61 -16.27 11.92
CA ASP A 23 -26.70 -15.80 10.54
C ASP A 23 -26.66 -14.28 10.46
N ARG A 24 -27.31 -13.58 11.38
CA ARG A 24 -27.19 -12.11 11.50
C ARG A 24 -25.75 -11.70 11.78
N TYR A 25 -25.06 -12.37 12.70
CA TYR A 25 -23.66 -12.08 13.02
C TYR A 25 -22.72 -12.36 11.83
N LYS A 26 -22.91 -13.48 11.13
CA LYS A 26 -22.13 -13.78 9.91
C LYS A 26 -22.38 -12.73 8.82
N ALA A 27 -23.63 -12.28 8.66
CA ALA A 27 -23.97 -11.25 7.69
C ALA A 27 -23.34 -9.89 8.04
N THR A 28 -23.34 -9.49 9.31
CA THR A 28 -22.68 -8.25 9.77
C THR A 28 -21.16 -8.33 9.59
N GLU A 29 -20.54 -9.46 9.96
CA GLU A 29 -19.10 -9.69 9.74
C GLU A 29 -18.72 -9.65 8.26
N ALA A 30 -19.51 -10.29 7.39
CA ALA A 30 -19.29 -10.24 5.95
C ALA A 30 -19.44 -8.81 5.39
N ALA A 31 -20.44 -8.06 5.85
CA ALA A 31 -20.64 -6.67 5.47
C ALA A 31 -19.47 -5.78 5.93
N ASN A 32 -18.97 -5.98 7.16
CA ASN A 32 -17.83 -5.26 7.71
C ASN A 32 -16.55 -5.56 6.92
N LYS A 33 -16.27 -6.83 6.63
CA LYS A 33 -15.14 -7.24 5.78
C LYS A 33 -15.22 -6.63 4.39
N LYS A 34 -16.42 -6.59 3.79
CA LYS A 34 -16.64 -5.97 2.47
C LYS A 34 -16.39 -4.46 2.51
N LYS A 35 -16.82 -3.77 3.57
CA LYS A 35 -16.54 -2.33 3.78
C LYS A 35 -15.04 -2.08 3.94
N ALA A 36 -14.37 -2.86 4.78
CA ALA A 36 -12.91 -2.76 4.97
C ALA A 36 -12.16 -3.00 3.65
N HIS A 37 -12.51 -4.05 2.91
CA HIS A 37 -11.89 -4.35 1.63
C HIS A 37 -12.08 -3.23 0.60
N LYS A 38 -13.26 -2.62 0.55
CA LYS A 38 -13.51 -1.45 -0.31
C LYS A 38 -12.60 -0.27 0.06
N ALA A 39 -12.47 0.03 1.35
CA ALA A 39 -11.58 1.11 1.80
C ALA A 39 -10.12 0.84 1.42
N PHE A 40 -9.62 -0.38 1.70
CA PHE A 40 -8.27 -0.78 1.29
C PHE A 40 -8.05 -0.70 -0.22
N LYS A 41 -9.06 -1.05 -1.02
CA LYS A 41 -8.95 -0.97 -2.48
C LYS A 41 -8.80 0.49 -2.94
N VAL A 42 -9.62 1.39 -2.41
CA VAL A 42 -9.54 2.83 -2.74
C VAL A 42 -8.17 3.39 -2.39
N GLU A 43 -7.70 3.15 -1.16
CA GLU A 43 -6.38 3.60 -0.71
C GLU A 43 -5.25 3.06 -1.61
N ARG A 44 -5.32 1.79 -2.01
CA ARG A 44 -4.33 1.19 -2.92
C ARG A 44 -4.38 1.78 -4.32
N ASP A 45 -5.57 2.08 -4.83
CA ASP A 45 -5.73 2.68 -6.16
C ASP A 45 -5.21 4.13 -6.16
N GLU A 46 -5.44 4.89 -5.09
CA GLU A 46 -4.88 6.24 -4.89
C GLU A 46 -3.35 6.21 -4.81
N LEU A 47 -2.77 5.32 -4.01
CA LEU A 47 -1.32 5.15 -3.91
C LEU A 47 -0.70 4.77 -5.26
N ARG A 48 -1.38 3.91 -6.03
CA ARG A 48 -0.93 3.53 -7.38
C ARG A 48 -0.98 4.70 -8.34
N ALA A 49 -2.03 5.52 -8.30
CA ALA A 49 -2.14 6.72 -9.10
C ALA A 49 -1.01 7.71 -8.76
N ALA A 50 -0.79 7.98 -7.48
CA ALA A 50 0.28 8.85 -7.00
C ALA A 50 1.67 8.34 -7.42
N ALA A 51 1.95 7.04 -7.27
CA ALA A 51 3.22 6.45 -7.69
C ALA A 51 3.46 6.58 -9.20
N LYS A 52 2.43 6.33 -10.02
CA LYS A 52 2.55 6.47 -11.49
C LYS A 52 2.76 7.92 -11.91
N ALA A 53 2.07 8.87 -11.27
CA ALA A 53 2.28 10.29 -11.50
C ALA A 53 3.72 10.69 -11.17
N ALA A 54 4.20 10.34 -9.97
CA ALA A 54 5.57 10.61 -9.55
C ALA A 54 6.62 10.05 -10.52
N VAL A 55 6.43 8.83 -11.04
CA VAL A 55 7.36 8.26 -12.05
C VAL A 55 7.35 9.03 -13.37
N SER A 56 6.22 9.62 -13.74
CA SER A 56 6.07 10.35 -15.00
C SER A 56 6.67 11.75 -14.94
N GLU A 57 6.70 12.35 -13.75
CA GLU A 57 7.30 13.67 -13.49
C GLU A 57 8.84 13.63 -13.36
N LEU A 58 9.43 12.44 -13.17
CA LEU A 58 10.88 12.31 -13.00
C LEU A 58 11.63 12.67 -14.29
N PRO A 59 12.65 13.55 -14.21
CA PRO A 59 13.43 13.93 -15.38
C PRO A 59 14.31 12.77 -15.85
N ASP A 60 14.59 12.77 -17.14
CA ASP A 60 15.37 11.71 -17.79
C ASP A 60 16.82 11.64 -17.29
N ASP A 61 17.38 12.76 -16.83
CA ASP A 61 18.71 12.88 -16.21
C ASP A 61 18.79 12.19 -14.85
N TRP A 62 17.69 12.19 -14.09
CA TRP A 62 17.58 11.48 -12.83
C TRP A 62 17.77 9.98 -13.06
N PHE A 63 17.11 9.44 -14.11
CA PHE A 63 17.27 8.03 -14.46
C PHE A 63 18.68 7.72 -14.94
N ALA A 64 19.32 8.60 -15.71
CA ALA A 64 20.70 8.41 -16.17
C ALA A 64 21.68 8.36 -15.00
N TRP A 65 21.55 9.29 -14.05
CA TRP A 65 22.41 9.36 -12.87
C TRP A 65 22.29 8.12 -11.98
N HIS A 66 21.07 7.71 -11.66
CA HIS A 66 20.84 6.51 -10.84
C HIS A 66 21.21 5.22 -11.57
N ALA A 67 20.96 5.15 -12.87
CA ALA A 67 21.37 4.02 -13.70
C ALA A 67 22.89 3.81 -13.66
N LYS A 68 23.68 4.90 -13.76
CA LYS A 68 25.14 4.86 -13.63
C LYS A 68 25.59 4.35 -12.26
N ARG A 69 24.95 4.81 -11.18
CA ARG A 69 25.28 4.39 -9.80
C ARG A 69 24.97 2.92 -9.54
N LEU A 70 23.92 2.39 -10.16
CA LEU A 70 23.47 1.01 -10.01
C LEU A 70 24.09 0.05 -11.03
N GLY A 71 24.87 0.56 -11.99
CA GLY A 71 25.45 -0.27 -13.06
C GLY A 71 24.41 -0.88 -14.01
N VAL A 72 23.25 -0.24 -14.15
CA VAL A 72 22.15 -0.71 -15.03
C VAL A 72 21.89 0.28 -16.14
N THR A 73 21.22 -0.16 -17.21
CA THR A 73 20.76 0.74 -18.28
C THR A 73 19.57 1.59 -17.80
N LYS A 74 19.49 2.85 -18.28
CA LYS A 74 18.34 3.76 -18.05
C LYS A 74 16.99 3.11 -18.33
N ALA A 75 16.87 2.41 -19.45
CA ALA A 75 15.64 1.72 -19.85
C ALA A 75 15.22 0.64 -18.83
N LYS A 76 16.19 -0.14 -18.32
CA LYS A 76 15.96 -1.18 -17.32
C LYS A 76 15.52 -0.58 -15.99
N LEU A 77 16.17 0.51 -15.56
CA LEU A 77 15.76 1.23 -14.35
C LEU A 77 14.34 1.77 -14.48
N ARG A 78 14.03 2.48 -15.58
CA ARG A 78 12.70 3.04 -15.82
C ARG A 78 11.61 1.97 -15.85
N SER A 79 11.88 0.83 -16.50
CA SER A 79 10.96 -0.31 -16.51
C SER A 79 10.75 -0.89 -15.12
N HIS A 80 11.82 -1.01 -14.33
CA HIS A 80 11.74 -1.51 -12.96
C HIS A 80 10.92 -0.58 -12.06
N VAL A 81 11.19 0.74 -12.08
CA VAL A 81 10.43 1.72 -11.30
C VAL A 81 8.94 1.73 -11.72
N LYS A 82 8.65 1.62 -13.02
CA LYS A 82 7.27 1.52 -13.52
C LYS A 82 6.56 0.25 -13.04
N SER A 83 7.26 -0.88 -13.01
CA SER A 83 6.75 -2.15 -12.48
C SER A 83 6.48 -2.03 -10.98
N GLU A 84 7.42 -1.47 -10.22
CA GLU A 84 7.27 -1.29 -8.78
C GLU A 84 6.11 -0.34 -8.45
N ALA A 85 5.94 0.74 -9.20
CA ALA A 85 4.79 1.65 -9.04
C ALA A 85 3.43 0.93 -9.26
N HIS A 86 3.40 -0.12 -10.07
CA HIS A 86 2.19 -0.90 -10.33
C HIS A 86 1.90 -1.94 -9.24
N TRP A 87 2.91 -2.71 -8.84
CA TRP A 87 2.75 -3.85 -7.91
C TRP A 87 2.88 -3.43 -6.44
N ASN A 88 3.76 -2.47 -6.16
CA ASN A 88 4.14 -2.06 -4.81
C ASN A 88 4.32 -0.54 -4.71
N SER A 89 3.22 0.17 -4.93
CA SER A 89 3.18 1.63 -5.06
C SER A 89 3.75 2.36 -3.84
N GLY A 90 3.58 1.82 -2.63
CA GLY A 90 4.12 2.40 -1.41
C GLY A 90 5.66 2.36 -1.35
N ASN A 91 6.28 1.23 -1.70
CA ASN A 91 7.74 1.15 -1.76
C ASN A 91 8.30 1.96 -2.93
N ALA A 92 7.60 2.00 -4.07
CA ALA A 92 7.99 2.85 -5.19
C ALA A 92 8.08 4.33 -4.79
N LEU A 93 7.07 4.86 -4.07
CA LEU A 93 7.09 6.24 -3.58
C LEU A 93 8.25 6.50 -2.60
N LYS A 94 8.53 5.58 -1.67
CA LYS A 94 9.66 5.69 -0.74
C LYS A 94 10.99 5.71 -1.49
N MET A 95 11.15 4.80 -2.45
CA MET A 95 12.35 4.71 -3.29
C MET A 95 12.55 5.99 -4.10
N ILE A 96 11.50 6.47 -4.79
CA ILE A 96 11.55 7.71 -5.59
C ILE A 96 11.94 8.90 -4.71
N ARG A 97 11.33 9.03 -3.53
CA ARG A 97 11.66 10.10 -2.59
C ARG A 97 13.13 10.07 -2.17
N GLY A 98 13.59 8.94 -1.62
CA GLY A 98 14.98 8.82 -1.16
C GLY A 98 16.01 9.00 -2.29
N ALA A 99 15.73 8.43 -3.46
CA ALA A 99 16.59 8.59 -4.63
C ALA A 99 16.57 10.03 -5.18
N SER A 100 15.46 10.75 -5.06
CA SER A 100 15.37 12.17 -5.42
C SER A 100 16.15 13.05 -4.45
N ASP A 101 16.14 12.75 -3.15
CA ASP A 101 16.94 13.50 -2.17
C ASP A 101 18.45 13.33 -2.43
N LEU A 102 18.89 12.13 -2.80
CA LEU A 102 20.27 11.90 -3.22
C LEU A 102 20.63 12.66 -4.51
N TYR A 103 19.70 12.73 -5.46
CA TYR A 103 19.92 13.47 -6.71
C TYR A 103 20.00 14.98 -6.45
N ARG A 104 19.12 15.53 -5.59
CA ARG A 104 19.18 16.93 -5.15
C ARG A 104 20.50 17.26 -4.46
N ALA A 105 20.99 16.37 -3.59
CA ALA A 105 22.29 16.55 -2.94
C ALA A 105 23.45 16.53 -3.94
N HIS A 106 23.34 15.77 -5.04
CA HIS A 106 24.32 15.80 -6.12
C HIS A 106 24.32 17.13 -6.88
N LEU A 107 23.14 17.64 -7.24
CA LEU A 107 23.01 18.95 -7.88
C LEU A 107 23.57 20.08 -7.00
N ALA A 108 23.25 20.06 -5.70
CA ALA A 108 23.75 21.05 -4.74
C ALA A 108 25.27 21.02 -4.56
N LYS A 109 25.94 19.88 -4.85
CA LYS A 109 27.40 19.80 -4.88
C LYS A 109 27.98 20.33 -6.19
N ALA A 110 27.27 20.16 -7.30
CA ALA A 110 27.69 20.69 -8.60
C ALA A 110 27.60 22.23 -8.66
N ASP A 111 26.65 22.82 -7.93
CA ASP A 111 26.44 24.27 -7.88
C ASP A 111 27.37 25.04 -6.91
N LYS A 112 28.17 24.34 -6.09
CA LYS A 112 29.21 24.98 -5.29
C LYS A 112 30.51 25.00 -6.10
N PRO A 113 30.87 26.13 -6.76
CA PRO A 113 32.20 26.25 -7.32
C PRO A 113 33.19 26.11 -6.17
N GLU A 114 34.21 25.27 -6.36
CA GLU A 114 35.36 25.21 -5.46
C GLU A 114 35.91 26.64 -5.32
N ALA A 115 35.88 27.15 -4.09
CA ALA A 115 36.41 28.46 -3.71
C ALA A 115 37.91 28.37 -3.44
#